data_AF-A0A1B2DRQ3-F1
#
_entry.id   AF-A0A1B2DRQ3-F1
#
_cell.length_a   1.000
_cell.length_b   1.000
_cell.length_c   1.000
_cell.angle_alpha   90.00
_cell.angle_beta   90.00
_cell.angle_gamma   90.00
#
_symmetry.space_group_name_H-M   'P 1'
#
loop_
_entity.id
_entity.type
_entity.pdbx_description
1 polymer ?
#
loop_
_entity_poly.entity_id
_entity_poly.type
_entity_poly.pdbx_seq_one_letter_code
_entity_poly.pdbx_strand_id
1 'polypeptide(L)' 'MAKVKKLLEFTVDVDNPIEEIKECMIGISIFHGTGQLEILKEIELWLGKTIEEAEARLKDSQ' A
#
# COMPACT_ATOMS: atom_id res chain seq x y z
N MET A 1 -18.40 -18.96 -15.13
CA MET A 1 -18.76 -17.77 -14.33
C MET A 1 -17.87 -16.62 -14.75
N ALA A 2 -18.43 -15.53 -15.28
CA ALA A 2 -17.65 -14.33 -15.57
C ALA A 2 -17.30 -13.62 -14.25
N LYS A 3 -16.00 -13.39 -13.99
CA LYS A 3 -15.54 -12.56 -12.86
C LYS A 3 -15.61 -11.10 -13.31
N VAL A 4 -16.59 -10.35 -12.83
CA VAL A 4 -16.59 -8.89 -12.96
C VAL A 4 -15.68 -8.34 -11.87
N LYS A 5 -14.52 -7.79 -12.26
CA LYS A 5 -13.65 -7.02 -11.37
C LYS A 5 -14.04 -5.56 -11.46
N LYS A 6 -14.18 -4.88 -10.32
CA LYS A 6 -14.23 -3.41 -10.28
C LYS A 6 -12.83 -2.89 -10.58
N LEU A 7 -12.72 -1.98 -11.54
CA LEU A 7 -11.48 -1.27 -11.86
C LEU A 7 -11.47 0.05 -11.10
N LEU A 8 -10.34 0.36 -10.46
CA LEU A 8 -10.09 1.65 -9.83
C LEU A 8 -8.79 2.18 -10.44
N GLU A 9 -8.87 3.35 -11.06
CA GLU A 9 -7.74 4.02 -11.70
C GLU A 9 -7.37 5.24 -10.85
N PHE A 10 -6.08 5.43 -10.61
CA PHE A 10 -5.52 6.58 -9.90
C PHE A 10 -4.49 7.26 -10.79
N THR A 11 -4.49 8.59 -10.78
CA THR A 11 -3.39 9.40 -11.31
C THR A 11 -2.57 9.83 -10.12
N VAL A 12 -1.26 9.54 -10.12
CA VAL A 12 -0.36 9.81 -9.00
C VAL A 12 0.72 10.80 -9.39
N ASP A 13 1.01 11.77 -8.53
CA ASP A 13 2.16 12.66 -8.63
C ASP A 13 3.43 12.00 -8.08
N VAL A 14 4.29 11.55 -8.98
CA VAL A 14 5.56 10.88 -8.61
C VAL A 14 6.57 11.83 -7.96
N ASP A 15 6.38 13.14 -8.04
CA ASP A 15 7.21 14.13 -7.36
C ASP A 15 6.86 14.24 -5.86
N ASN A 16 5.71 13.69 -5.43
CA ASN A 16 5.30 13.61 -4.02
C ASN A 16 4.85 12.19 -3.60
N PRO A 17 5.75 11.19 -3.67
CA PRO A 17 5.39 9.78 -3.60
C PRO A 17 4.81 9.34 -2.25
N ILE A 18 5.18 10.02 -1.15
CA ILE A 18 4.68 9.69 0.18
C ILE A 18 3.20 10.06 0.33
N GLU A 19 2.80 11.20 -0.20
CA GLU A 19 1.41 11.63 -0.12
C GLU A 19 0.52 10.75 -1.01
N GLU A 20 1.00 10.41 -2.20
CA GLU A 20 0.31 9.51 -3.13
C GLU A 20 0.07 8.11 -2.55
N ILE A 21 1.07 7.54 -1.87
CA ILE A 21 0.91 6.23 -1.21
C ILE A 21 -0.17 6.30 -0.12
N LYS A 22 -0.22 7.38 0.66
CA LYS A 22 -1.27 7.56 1.68
C LYS A 22 -2.64 7.65 1.04
N GLU A 23 -2.79 8.45 -0.01
CA GLU A 23 -4.08 8.61 -0.71
C GLU A 23 -4.54 7.28 -1.31
N CYS A 24 -3.64 6.51 -1.93
CA CYS A 24 -3.93 5.17 -2.41
C CYS A 24 -4.41 4.23 -1.29
N MET A 25 -3.71 4.19 -0.16
CA MET A 25 -4.06 3.35 0.98
C MET A 25 -5.42 3.74 1.60
N ILE A 26 -5.66 5.04 1.75
CA ILE A 26 -6.93 5.56 2.27
C ILE A 26 -8.06 5.21 1.31
N GLY A 27 -7.89 5.52 0.02
CA GLY A 27 -8.89 5.27 -1.01
C GLY A 27 -9.29 3.80 -1.06
N ILE A 28 -8.32 2.90 -1.19
CA ILE A 28 -8.59 1.46 -1.27
C ILE A 28 -9.23 0.95 0.02
N SER A 29 -8.70 1.32 1.19
CA SER A 29 -9.17 0.75 2.46
C SER A 29 -10.60 1.21 2.83
N ILE A 30 -10.97 2.47 2.56
CA ILE A 30 -12.32 2.99 2.84
C ILE A 30 -13.40 2.28 2.02
N PHE A 31 -13.13 1.89 0.76
CA PHE A 31 -14.10 1.17 -0.07
C PHE A 31 -14.48 -0.23 0.45
N HIS A 32 -13.78 -0.74 1.47
CA HIS A 32 -14.01 -2.06 2.06
C HIS A 32 -14.78 -2.03 3.39
N GLY A 33 -15.23 -0.85 3.84
CA GLY A 33 -16.11 -0.70 5.00
C GLY A 33 -15.55 -1.36 6.26
N THR A 34 -16.26 -2.35 6.81
CA THR A 34 -15.83 -3.07 8.03
C THR A 34 -14.52 -3.83 7.88
N GLY A 35 -14.11 -4.18 6.66
CA GLY A 35 -12.81 -4.82 6.38
C GLY A 35 -11.63 -3.87 6.39
N GLN A 36 -11.86 -2.55 6.49
CA GLN A 36 -10.82 -1.53 6.42
C GLN A 36 -9.70 -1.76 7.44
N LEU A 37 -10.04 -2.04 8.70
CA LEU A 37 -9.04 -2.21 9.77
C LEU A 37 -8.11 -3.39 9.51
N GLU A 38 -8.65 -4.51 9.00
CA GLU A 38 -7.84 -5.69 8.71
C GLU A 38 -6.88 -5.43 7.54
N ILE A 39 -7.37 -4.78 6.49
CA ILE A 39 -6.55 -4.37 5.34
C ILE A 39 -5.40 -3.48 5.80
N LEU A 40 -5.67 -2.49 6.67
CA LEU A 40 -4.62 -1.60 7.17
C LEU A 40 -3.56 -2.33 8.00
N LYS A 41 -3.96 -3.31 8.83
CA LYS A 41 -3.01 -4.14 9.60
C LYS A 41 -2.15 -5.03 8.70
N GLU A 42 -2.73 -5.62 7.67
CA GLU A 42 -1.97 -6.41 6.70
C GLU A 42 -0.95 -5.53 5.96
N ILE A 43 -1.33 -4.31 5.57
CA ILE A 43 -0.41 -3.36 4.94
C ILE A 43 0.70 -2.94 5.90
N GLU A 44 0.37 -2.63 7.16
CA GLU A 44 1.36 -2.29 8.20
C GLU A 44 2.41 -3.41 8.35
N LEU A 45 1.96 -4.66 8.47
CA LEU A 45 2.85 -5.81 8.59
C LEU A 45 3.77 -5.98 7.37
N TRP A 46 3.22 -5.82 6.16
CA TRP A 46 3.98 -5.93 4.92
C TRP A 46 5.01 -4.78 4.78
N LEU A 47 4.62 -3.55 5.11
CA LEU A 47 5.52 -2.39 5.06
C LEU A 47 6.67 -2.55 6.06
N GLY A 48 6.40 -3.02 7.27
CA GLY A 48 7.44 -3.30 8.27
C GLY A 48 8.51 -4.25 7.73
N LYS A 49 8.10 -5.39 7.16
CA LYS A 49 9.04 -6.35 6.54
C LYS A 49 9.81 -5.74 5.36
N THR A 50 9.13 -4.98 4.52
CA THR A 50 9.75 -4.32 3.36
C THR A 50 10.83 -3.34 3.79
N ILE A 51 10.60 -2.60 4.89
CA ILE A 51 11.58 -1.69 5.49
C ILE A 51 12.78 -2.48 6.04
N GLU A 52 12.54 -3.53 6.83
CA GLU A 52 13.59 -4.39 7.38
C GLU A 52 14.51 -4.93 6.28
N GLU A 53 13.94 -5.42 5.18
CA GLU A 53 14.70 -5.90 4.03
C GLU A 53 15.48 -4.79 3.33
N ALA A 54 14.92 -3.58 3.22
CA ALA A 54 15.60 -2.43 2.65
C ALA A 54 16.79 -1.97 3.50
N GLU A 55 16.61 -1.93 4.82
CA GLU A 55 17.68 -1.61 5.76
C GLU A 55 18.81 -2.64 5.71
N ALA A 56 18.49 -3.94 5.60
CA ALA A 56 19.48 -4.99 5.43
C ALA A 56 20.31 -4.78 4.16
N ARG A 57 19.67 -4.51 3.02
CA ARG A 57 20.37 -4.22 1.76
C ARG A 57 21.31 -3.01 1.86
N LEU A 58 20.90 -1.97 2.58
CA LEU A 58 21.73 -0.79 2.80
C LEU A 58 22.94 -1.09 3.67
N LYS A 59 22.80 -1.93 4.70
CA LYS A 59 23.92 -2.38 5.54
C LYS A 59 24.92 -3.24 4.78
N ASP A 60 24.45 -4.12 3.89
CA ASP A 60 25.31 -4.98 3.07
C ASP A 60 26.03 -4.22 1.95
N SER A 61 25.56 -3.02 1.62
CA SER A 61 26.14 -2.15 0.59
C SER A 61 27.17 -1.15 1.13
N GLN A 62 27.44 -1.15 2.44
CA GLN A 62 28.44 -0.33 3.13
C GLN A 62 29.67 -1.16 3.51
#